data_AF-A0A497I731-F1
#
_entry.id   AF-A0A497I731-F1
#
_cell.length_a   1.000
_cell.length_b   1.000
_cell.length_c   1.000
_cell.angle_alpha   90.00
_cell.angle_beta   90.00
_cell.angle_gamma   90.00
#
_symmetry.space_group_name_H-M   'P 1'
#
loop_
_entity.id
_entity.type
_entity.pdbx_description
1 polymer ?
#
loop_
_entity_poly.entity_id
_entity_poly.type
_entity_poly.pdbx_seq_one_letter_code
_entity_poly.pdbx_strand_id
1 'polypeptide(L)'
;MKDIARERIKILLDLAKKRVNDRPDLSDRYVYIARRIAMKARVKMPPRVYCRKCGTFWYPGKTVTVRVENGYLIYKCMKCGYTRKLRLK
;
A
#
# COMPACT_ATOMS: atom_id res chain seq x y z
N MET A 1 -5.02 8.06 21.52
CA MET A 1 -3.74 8.22 20.77
C MET A 1 -3.60 7.28 19.57
N LYS A 2 -3.97 5.98 19.70
CA LYS A 2 -3.97 5.04 18.55
C LYS A 2 -4.95 5.44 17.45
N ASP A 3 -6.07 6.06 17.81
CA ASP A 3 -7.11 6.47 16.85
C ASP A 3 -6.66 7.61 15.96
N ILE A 4 -6.03 8.64 16.54
CA ILE A 4 -5.38 9.73 15.79
C ILE A 4 -4.32 9.19 14.83
N ALA A 5 -3.55 8.16 15.24
CA ALA A 5 -2.56 7.54 14.37
C ALA A 5 -3.23 6.82 13.18
N ARG A 6 -4.34 6.11 13.40
CA ARG A 6 -5.11 5.44 12.33
C ARG A 6 -5.70 6.47 11.36
N GLU A 7 -6.24 7.56 11.88
CA GLU A 7 -6.80 8.64 11.08
C GLU A 7 -5.73 9.30 10.22
N ARG A 8 -4.57 9.65 10.80
CA ARG A 8 -3.42 10.19 10.05
C ARG A 8 -2.94 9.23 8.96
N ILE A 9 -2.88 7.94 9.25
CA ILE A 9 -2.53 6.92 8.25
C ILE A 9 -3.54 6.91 7.11
N LYS A 10 -4.84 6.97 7.41
CA LYS A 10 -5.91 7.00 6.40
C LYS A 10 -5.77 8.22 5.50
N ILE A 11 -5.60 9.42 6.07
CA ILE A 11 -5.40 10.67 5.33
C ILE A 11 -4.17 10.57 4.40
N LEU A 12 -3.05 10.06 4.90
CA LEU A 12 -1.83 9.89 4.09
C LEU A 12 -2.04 8.93 2.92
N LEU A 13 -2.78 7.84 3.13
CA LEU A 13 -3.10 6.88 2.07
C LEU A 13 -4.07 7.47 1.04
N ASP A 14 -5.02 8.30 1.46
CA ASP A 14 -5.92 9.00 0.55
C ASP A 14 -5.17 10.02 -0.31
N LEU A 15 -4.20 10.74 0.28
CA LEU A 15 -3.29 11.61 -0.47
C LEU A 15 -2.41 10.82 -1.45
N ALA A 16 -1.90 9.65 -1.03
CA ALA A 16 -1.15 8.76 -1.90
C ALA A 16 -1.98 8.31 -3.11
N LYS A 17 -3.26 7.98 -2.90
CA LYS A 17 -4.20 7.61 -3.95
C LYS A 17 -4.43 8.75 -4.95
N LYS A 18 -4.57 9.98 -4.47
CA LYS A 18 -4.76 11.16 -5.32
C LYS A 18 -3.54 11.47 -6.19
N ARG A 19 -2.34 11.24 -5.67
CA ARG A 19 -1.07 11.61 -6.33
C ARG A 19 -0.43 10.47 -7.14
N VAL A 20 -0.97 9.25 -7.12
CA VAL A 20 -0.33 8.09 -7.76
C VAL A 20 -0.13 8.25 -9.27
N ASN A 21 -1.03 8.98 -9.95
CA ASN A 21 -0.95 9.19 -11.41
C ASN A 21 0.05 10.29 -11.78
N ASP A 22 -0.02 11.44 -11.10
CA ASP A 22 0.77 12.61 -11.50
C ASP A 22 2.16 12.63 -10.84
N ARG A 23 2.24 12.14 -9.60
CA ARG A 23 3.43 12.22 -8.73
C ARG A 23 3.61 10.91 -7.94
N PRO A 24 3.99 9.82 -8.61
CA PRO A 24 4.20 8.52 -7.97
C PRO A 24 5.29 8.55 -6.88
N ASP A 25 6.27 9.45 -7.01
CA ASP A 25 7.29 9.75 -6.00
C ASP A 25 6.66 10.22 -4.67
N LEU A 26 5.69 11.15 -4.74
CA LEU A 26 4.97 11.65 -3.57
C LEU A 26 4.05 10.59 -2.98
N SER A 27 3.41 9.79 -3.84
CA SER A 27 2.58 8.65 -3.41
C SER A 27 3.37 7.67 -2.55
N ASP A 28 4.56 7.27 -3.02
CA ASP A 28 5.48 6.39 -2.30
C ASP A 28 5.97 7.04 -0.99
N ARG A 29 6.20 8.36 -1.00
CA ARG A 29 6.59 9.12 0.20
C ARG A 29 5.50 9.14 1.26
N TYR A 30 4.24 9.31 0.90
CA TYR A 30 3.13 9.26 1.85
C TYR A 30 2.98 7.88 2.50
N VAL A 31 3.15 6.81 1.73
CA VAL A 31 3.19 5.43 2.26
C VAL A 31 4.34 5.25 3.26
N TYR A 32 5.52 5.78 2.95
CA TYR A 32 6.67 5.72 3.85
C TYR A 32 6.36 6.40 5.20
N ILE A 33 5.78 7.61 5.17
CA ILE A 33 5.40 8.35 6.38
C ILE A 33 4.32 7.57 7.16
N ALA A 34 3.30 7.05 6.48
CA ALA A 34 2.23 6.27 7.09
C ALA A 34 2.78 5.02 7.79
N ARG A 35 3.76 4.32 7.19
CA ARG A 35 4.46 3.18 7.82
C ARG A 35 5.22 3.60 9.07
N ARG A 36 5.94 4.73 9.03
CA ARG A 36 6.68 5.24 10.21
C ARG A 36 5.74 5.56 11.36
N ILE A 37 4.59 6.18 11.08
CA ILE A 37 3.54 6.43 12.08
C ILE A 37 2.99 5.12 12.63
N ALA A 38 2.68 4.16 11.75
CA ALA A 38 2.15 2.86 12.14
C ALA A 38 3.09 2.12 13.12
N MET A 39 4.38 2.10 12.81
CA MET A 39 5.41 1.49 13.67
C MET A 39 5.55 2.23 15.00
N LYS A 40 5.63 3.56 14.99
CA LYS A 40 5.77 4.38 16.20
C LYS A 40 4.58 4.23 17.15
N ALA A 41 3.37 4.24 16.60
CA ALA A 41 2.13 4.12 17.37
C ALA A 41 1.72 2.66 17.65
N ARG A 42 2.50 1.67 17.21
CA ARG A 42 2.19 0.22 17.27
C ARG A 42 0.77 -0.09 16.76
N VAL A 43 0.37 0.54 15.65
CA VAL A 43 -0.91 0.29 14.97
C VAL A 43 -0.69 -0.48 13.68
N LYS A 44 -1.67 -1.33 13.34
CA LYS A 44 -1.62 -2.14 12.12
C LYS A 44 -1.86 -1.25 10.90
N MET A 45 -0.89 -1.23 9.99
CA MET A 45 -1.07 -0.64 8.67
C MET A 45 -2.10 -1.46 7.87
N PRO A 46 -3.02 -0.83 7.13
CA PRO A 46 -3.97 -1.59 6.32
C PRO A 46 -3.24 -2.53 5.35
N PRO A 47 -3.69 -3.78 5.22
CA PRO A 47 -3.03 -4.74 4.33
C PRO A 47 -3.28 -4.37 2.87
N ARG A 48 -2.38 -4.82 1.97
CA ARG A 48 -2.53 -4.73 0.50
C ARG A 48 -2.46 -3.31 -0.08
N VAL A 49 -1.96 -2.34 0.66
CA VAL A 49 -1.87 -0.95 0.21
C VAL A 49 -0.52 -0.59 -0.41
N TYR A 50 0.52 -1.39 -0.18
CA TYR A 50 1.86 -1.11 -0.68
C TYR A 50 2.70 -2.36 -0.86
N CYS A 51 3.76 -2.21 -1.67
CA CYS A 51 4.76 -3.24 -1.88
C CYS A 51 5.67 -3.38 -0.66
N ARG A 52 5.72 -4.56 -0.05
CA ARG A 52 6.60 -4.82 1.11
C ARG A 52 8.09 -4.72 0.77
N LYS A 53 8.46 -4.93 -0.50
CA LYS A 53 9.85 -4.89 -0.97
C LYS A 53 10.32 -3.45 -1.23
N CYS A 54 9.69 -2.75 -2.18
CA CYS A 54 10.14 -1.42 -2.61
C CYS A 54 9.40 -0.24 -1.95
N GLY A 55 8.37 -0.50 -1.13
CA GLY A 55 7.59 0.55 -0.48
C GLY A 55 6.54 1.23 -1.37
N THR A 56 6.44 0.86 -2.64
CA THR A 56 5.56 1.54 -3.59
C THR A 56 4.09 1.38 -3.27
N PHE A 57 3.32 2.48 -3.37
CA PHE A 57 1.88 2.46 -3.19
C PHE A 57 1.23 1.56 -4.24
N TRP A 58 0.35 0.66 -3.82
CA TRP A 58 -0.36 -0.27 -4.70
C TRP A 58 -1.69 0.31 -5.14
N TYR A 59 -1.77 0.65 -6.42
CA TYR A 59 -2.98 1.07 -7.11
C TYR A 59 -3.23 0.12 -8.29
N PRO A 60 -4.35 -0.63 -8.28
CA PRO A 60 -4.66 -1.60 -9.32
C PRO A 60 -4.59 -1.00 -10.73
N GLY A 61 -3.93 -1.70 -11.65
CA GLY A 61 -3.80 -1.26 -13.05
C GLY A 61 -2.74 -0.17 -13.29
N LYS A 62 -2.10 0.37 -12.24
CA LYS A 62 -1.02 1.37 -12.37
C LYS A 62 0.30 0.86 -11.81
N THR A 63 0.31 0.50 -10.53
CA THR A 63 1.55 0.09 -9.83
C THR A 63 1.51 -1.36 -9.35
N VAL A 64 0.32 -1.97 -9.35
CA VAL A 64 0.12 -3.38 -9.03
C VAL A 64 -0.83 -4.03 -10.03
N THR A 65 -0.47 -5.20 -10.51
CA THR A 65 -1.37 -6.10 -11.24
C THR A 65 -2.03 -7.03 -10.24
N VAL A 66 -3.36 -7.10 -10.27
CA VAL A 66 -4.14 -8.01 -9.43
C VAL A 66 -4.73 -9.08 -10.34
N ARG A 67 -4.46 -10.36 -10.03
CA ARG A 67 -5.00 -11.51 -10.76
C ARG A 67 -5.64 -12.49 -9.79
N VAL A 68 -6.67 -13.18 -10.25
CA VAL A 68 -7.27 -14.32 -9.54
C VAL A 68 -6.86 -15.59 -10.26
N GLU A 69 -6.26 -16.53 -9.54
CA GLU A 69 -5.79 -17.80 -10.10
C GLU A 69 -5.89 -18.90 -9.03
N ASN A 70 -6.53 -20.03 -9.37
CA ASN A 70 -6.62 -21.22 -8.51
C ASN A 70 -7.07 -20.95 -7.06
N GLY A 71 -8.03 -20.04 -6.85
CA GLY A 71 -8.48 -19.64 -5.52
C GLY A 71 -7.53 -18.70 -4.76
N TYR A 72 -6.55 -18.10 -5.44
CA TYR A 72 -5.65 -17.10 -4.89
C TYR A 72 -5.78 -15.75 -5.60
N LEU A 73 -5.69 -14.68 -4.81
CA LEU A 73 -5.51 -13.32 -5.26
C LEU A 73 -4.02 -12.98 -5.29
N ILE A 74 -3.49 -12.80 -6.49
CA ILE A 74 -2.08 -12.54 -6.76
C ILE A 74 -1.88 -11.05 -7.04
N TYR A 75 -1.12 -10.38 -6.17
CA TYR A 75 -0.67 -9.01 -6.37
C TYR A 75 0.77 -9.01 -6.88
N LYS A 76 1.00 -8.57 -8.11
CA LYS A 76 2.35 -8.40 -8.68
C LYS A 76 2.68 -6.91 -8.75
N CYS A 77 3.73 -6.49 -8.05
CA CYS A 77 4.20 -5.12 -8.12
C CYS A 77 4.85 -4.86 -9.48
N MET A 78 4.37 -3.83 -10.18
CA MET A 78 4.88 -3.47 -11.52
C MET A 78 6.24 -2.77 -11.45
N LYS A 79 6.60 -2.19 -10.29
CA LYS A 79 7.88 -1.48 -10.11
C LYS A 79 9.08 -2.40 -9.81
N CYS A 80 8.91 -3.42 -8.97
CA CYS A 80 10.01 -4.28 -8.51
C CYS A 80 9.79 -5.79 -8.71
N GLY A 81 8.67 -6.19 -9.32
CA GLY A 81 8.32 -7.59 -9.59
C GLY A 81 7.88 -8.42 -8.37
N TYR A 82 7.91 -7.86 -7.15
CA TYR A 82 7.50 -8.57 -5.95
C TYR A 82 6.06 -9.06 -6.05
N THR A 83 5.85 -10.35 -5.76
CA THR A 83 4.53 -11.00 -5.85
C THR A 83 4.03 -11.39 -4.47
N ARG A 84 2.76 -11.08 -4.18
CA ARG A 84 2.08 -11.45 -2.95
C ARG A 84 0.82 -12.23 -3.28
N LYS A 85 0.75 -13.49 -2.86
CA LYS A 85 -0.42 -14.36 -3.00
C LYS A 85 -1.25 -14.31 -1.72
N LEU A 86 -2.57 -14.24 -1.85
CA LEU A 86 -3.50 -14.37 -0.75
C LEU A 86 -4.58 -15.37 -1.14
N ARG A 87 -4.86 -16.33 -0.28
CA ARG A 87 -5.96 -17.28 -0.51
C ARG A 87 -7.30 -16.53 -0.42
N LEU A 88 -8.15 -16.72 -1.43
CA LEU A 88 -9.56 -16.38 -1.35
C LEU A 88 -10.18 -17.43 -0.41
N LYS A 89 -10.77 -16.96 0.69
CA LYS A 89 -11.55 -17.80 1.61
C LYS A 89 -12.96 -17.92 1.09
#